data_AF-A0A9R0ZJL1-F1
#
_entry.id   AF-A0A9R0ZJL1-F1
#
_cell.length_a   1.000
_cell.length_b   1.000
_cell.length_c   1.000
_cell.angle_alpha   90.00
_cell.angle_beta   90.00
_cell.angle_gamma   90.00
#
_symmetry.space_group_name_H-M   'P 1'
#
loop_
_entity.id
_entity.type
_entity.pdbx_description
1 polymer ?
#
loop_
_entity_poly.entity_id
_entity_poly.type
_entity_poly.pdbx_seq_one_letter_code
_entity_poly.pdbx_strand_id
1 'polypeptide(L)'
;MHQKCISSVVSHVILSHLVDAVQLGETIYPMKEDFIMVHLQHSCSHCSTLMVAGKRWVCHQCKSFYICDSCYDSEQRLEEKERHPSNSRDLHVLHPVDIVGVPEDTKDRDDVLECEFFDTRQAFLSLCQGNHYQYDTLRRAKHSSMMVLYHLHNPTAPAFVTTCNICNNDIEAGQGWRCEECPDFDVCAGCYNKDGGANHRHKLTNHPCVDRNAQNKEARQMRIQQARRMLDLLVHAHKCRTAGCQYPDCRRLKGLFGHATRCQKRAAGGCSLCQRTWSLLQLHARTCKESKCTIPRCRDLKAHLRWTQQQSESRRRAAVNEMMRQRAAEVARS
;
A
#
# COMPACT_ATOMS: atom_id res chain seq x y z
N MET A 1 -32.15 -14.63 -16.80
CA MET A 1 -31.97 -13.19 -16.51
C MET A 1 -30.59 -12.86 -15.89
N HIS A 2 -29.51 -13.53 -16.28
CA HIS A 2 -28.18 -13.40 -15.65
C HIS A 2 -27.05 -13.03 -16.63
N GLN A 3 -27.36 -12.36 -17.75
CA GLN A 3 -26.38 -12.12 -18.83
C GLN A 3 -26.16 -10.64 -19.21
N LYS A 4 -26.70 -9.66 -18.47
CA LYS A 4 -26.60 -8.23 -18.86
C LYS A 4 -25.76 -7.32 -17.95
N CYS A 5 -25.24 -7.80 -16.83
CA CYS A 5 -24.59 -6.91 -15.85
C CYS A 5 -23.06 -6.72 -16.00
N ILE A 6 -22.40 -7.35 -16.98
CA ILE A 6 -20.94 -7.19 -17.16
C ILE A 6 -20.59 -6.06 -18.15
N SER A 7 -21.53 -5.58 -18.96
CA SER A 7 -21.22 -4.60 -20.04
C SER A 7 -21.29 -3.13 -19.63
N SER A 8 -21.93 -2.77 -18.51
CA SER A 8 -22.26 -1.35 -18.25
C SER A 8 -21.22 -0.58 -17.43
N VAL A 9 -20.31 -1.24 -16.73
CA VAL A 9 -19.30 -0.55 -15.89
C VAL A 9 -18.04 -0.19 -16.68
N VAL A 10 -17.80 -0.82 -17.83
CA VAL A 10 -16.64 -0.53 -18.69
C VAL A 10 -16.87 0.67 -19.62
N SER A 11 -18.12 1.08 -19.86
CA SER A 11 -18.43 1.99 -20.98
C SER A 11 -18.35 3.50 -20.70
N HIS A 12 -18.17 3.96 -19.46
CA HIS A 12 -18.32 5.41 -19.17
C HIS A 12 -17.17 6.14 -18.49
N VAL A 13 -16.03 5.49 -18.22
CA VAL A 13 -14.89 6.17 -17.56
C VAL A 13 -13.76 6.55 -18.53
N ILE A 14 -13.79 6.15 -19.81
CA ILE A 14 -12.52 6.04 -20.53
C ILE A 14 -12.65 6.41 -22.00
N LEU A 15 -12.22 7.61 -22.37
CA LEU A 15 -11.98 7.98 -23.77
C LEU A 15 -10.48 8.18 -24.10
N SER A 16 -9.57 7.97 -23.13
CA SER A 16 -8.11 8.00 -23.35
C SER A 16 -7.34 6.73 -22.91
N HIS A 17 -7.94 5.85 -22.11
CA HIS A 17 -7.33 4.60 -21.57
C HIS A 17 -7.97 3.29 -22.08
N LEU A 18 -8.73 3.30 -23.19
CA LEU A 18 -9.54 2.15 -23.62
C LEU A 18 -8.73 0.86 -23.82
N VAL A 19 -7.44 0.96 -24.15
CA VAL A 19 -6.58 -0.21 -24.35
C VAL A 19 -6.21 -0.89 -23.02
N ASP A 20 -5.88 -0.10 -21.99
CA ASP A 20 -5.39 -0.64 -20.71
C ASP A 20 -6.54 -1.23 -19.85
N ALA A 21 -7.72 -0.63 -19.89
CA ALA A 21 -8.87 -1.10 -19.12
C ALA A 21 -9.54 -2.34 -19.72
N VAL A 22 -9.57 -2.47 -21.05
CA VAL A 22 -10.02 -3.71 -21.72
C VAL A 22 -9.07 -4.85 -21.41
N GLN A 23 -7.75 -4.60 -21.46
CA GLN A 23 -6.74 -5.62 -21.17
C GLN A 23 -6.73 -6.03 -19.68
N LEU A 24 -6.97 -5.09 -18.76
CA LEU A 24 -7.19 -5.40 -17.36
C LEU A 24 -8.47 -6.22 -17.18
N GLY A 25 -9.57 -5.81 -17.82
CA GLY A 25 -10.85 -6.51 -17.83
C GLY A 25 -10.74 -7.97 -18.26
N GLU A 26 -10.06 -8.25 -19.37
CA GLU A 26 -9.80 -9.62 -19.84
C GLU A 26 -8.94 -10.42 -18.86
N THR A 27 -7.98 -9.78 -18.21
CA THR A 27 -7.09 -10.43 -17.23
C THR A 27 -7.82 -10.77 -15.93
N ILE A 28 -8.75 -9.93 -15.48
CA ILE A 28 -9.49 -10.12 -14.21
C ILE A 28 -10.77 -10.92 -14.39
N TYR A 29 -11.32 -11.01 -15.61
CA TYR A 29 -12.58 -11.70 -15.90
C TYR A 29 -12.64 -13.15 -15.40
N PRO A 30 -11.59 -13.99 -15.56
CA PRO A 30 -11.59 -15.36 -15.03
C PRO A 30 -11.64 -15.42 -13.51
N MET A 31 -11.32 -14.33 -12.82
CA MET A 31 -11.23 -14.20 -11.37
C MET A 31 -12.38 -13.37 -10.77
N LYS A 32 -13.43 -13.09 -11.56
CA LYS A 32 -14.51 -12.15 -11.16
C LYS A 32 -15.19 -12.50 -9.83
N GLU A 33 -15.25 -13.79 -9.47
CA GLU A 33 -15.89 -14.27 -8.23
C GLU A 33 -14.98 -14.14 -7.00
N ASP A 34 -13.67 -13.95 -7.21
CA ASP A 34 -12.68 -13.76 -6.16
C ASP A 34 -12.55 -12.28 -5.73
N PHE A 35 -13.17 -11.36 -6.47
CA PHE A 35 -13.14 -9.93 -6.18
C PHE A 35 -14.39 -9.49 -5.42
N ILE A 36 -14.16 -8.73 -4.36
CA ILE A 36 -15.22 -7.95 -3.73
C ILE A 36 -15.43 -6.71 -4.59
N MET A 37 -16.53 -6.68 -5.35
CA MET A 37 -16.96 -5.47 -6.04
C MET A 37 -17.61 -4.51 -5.06
N VAL A 38 -16.93 -3.39 -4.80
CA VAL A 38 -17.49 -2.27 -4.05
C VAL A 38 -18.02 -1.25 -5.06
N HIS A 39 -19.33 -1.04 -5.06
CA HIS A 39 -19.95 0.00 -5.86
C HIS A 39 -19.69 1.35 -5.19
N LEU A 40 -18.79 2.14 -5.75
CA LEU A 40 -18.49 3.50 -5.28
C LEU A 40 -19.57 4.52 -5.66
N GLN A 41 -20.51 4.14 -6.55
CA GLN A 41 -21.60 4.99 -7.00
C GLN A 41 -22.86 4.77 -6.16
N HIS A 42 -23.65 5.83 -6.01
CA HIS A 42 -24.89 5.80 -5.24
C HIS A 42 -26.00 5.01 -5.94
N SER A 43 -26.75 4.21 -5.19
CA SER A 43 -27.97 3.54 -5.64
C SER A 43 -29.20 4.39 -5.33
N CYS A 44 -30.16 4.41 -6.25
CA CYS A 44 -31.44 5.08 -6.06
C CYS A 44 -32.26 4.37 -4.96
N SER A 45 -32.83 5.11 -4.02
CA SER A 45 -33.62 4.58 -2.91
C SER A 45 -34.95 3.93 -3.35
N HIS A 46 -35.47 4.25 -4.54
CA HIS A 46 -36.73 3.68 -5.05
C HIS A 46 -36.50 2.46 -5.95
N CYS A 47 -35.68 2.60 -6.98
CA CYS A 47 -35.49 1.54 -7.98
C CYS A 47 -34.24 0.67 -7.73
N SER A 48 -33.46 0.97 -6.68
CA SER A 48 -32.18 0.30 -6.36
C SER A 48 -31.16 0.29 -7.50
N THR A 49 -31.37 1.07 -8.57
CA THR A 49 -30.46 1.14 -9.72
C THR A 49 -29.31 2.10 -9.42
N LEU A 50 -28.11 1.74 -9.87
CA LEU A 50 -26.92 2.58 -9.73
C LEU A 50 -27.03 3.82 -10.63
N MET A 51 -26.79 4.98 -10.03
CA MET A 51 -26.84 6.27 -10.73
C MET A 51 -25.46 6.59 -11.29
N VAL A 52 -25.26 6.31 -12.58
CA VAL A 52 -23.95 6.44 -13.26
C VAL A 52 -23.81 7.70 -14.10
N ALA A 53 -24.92 8.36 -14.44
CA ALA A 53 -24.99 9.58 -15.22
C ALA A 53 -26.31 10.31 -14.92
N GLY A 54 -26.37 11.60 -15.24
CA GLY A 54 -27.53 12.46 -14.96
C GLY A 54 -27.44 13.13 -13.59
N LYS A 55 -28.59 13.41 -12.98
CA LYS A 55 -28.68 14.03 -11.66
C LYS A 55 -29.12 13.02 -10.62
N ARG A 56 -28.49 13.13 -9.45
CA ARG A 56 -28.94 12.49 -8.21
C ARG A 56 -29.71 13.52 -7.40
N TRP A 57 -30.95 13.21 -7.10
CA TRP A 57 -31.83 14.05 -6.30
C TRP A 57 -31.68 13.68 -4.83
N VAL A 58 -31.16 14.59 -4.02
CA VAL A 58 -30.79 14.34 -2.62
C VAL A 58 -31.76 15.04 -1.67
N CYS A 59 -32.19 14.31 -0.64
CA CYS A 59 -32.86 14.90 0.52
C CYS A 59 -31.82 15.18 1.61
N HIS A 60 -31.70 16.44 2.03
CA HIS A 60 -30.78 16.83 3.11
C HIS A 60 -31.36 16.56 4.52
N GLN A 61 -32.66 16.32 4.62
CA GLN A 61 -33.36 16.07 5.87
C GLN A 61 -33.44 14.58 6.22
N CYS A 62 -33.46 13.71 5.20
CA CYS A 62 -33.43 12.26 5.37
C CYS A 62 -32.01 11.72 5.22
N LYS A 63 -31.59 10.90 6.19
CA LYS A 63 -30.29 10.26 6.16
C LYS A 63 -30.17 9.34 4.95
N SER A 64 -29.18 9.62 4.09
CA SER A 64 -28.82 8.77 2.96
C SER A 64 -29.96 8.48 1.97
N PHE A 65 -30.87 9.44 1.77
CA PHE A 65 -31.94 9.32 0.77
C PHE A 65 -31.58 10.04 -0.52
N TYR A 66 -31.59 9.30 -1.63
CA TYR A 66 -31.30 9.84 -2.94
C TYR A 66 -32.00 9.04 -4.04
N ILE A 67 -32.55 9.74 -5.03
CA ILE A 67 -33.25 9.12 -6.16
C ILE A 67 -32.68 9.58 -7.51
N CYS A 68 -32.83 8.75 -8.53
CA CYS A 68 -32.40 9.08 -9.89
C CYS A 68 -33.40 10.01 -10.58
N ASP A 69 -33.02 10.64 -11.69
CA ASP A 69 -33.90 11.49 -12.50
C ASP A 69 -35.26 10.83 -12.81
N SER A 70 -35.26 9.57 -13.28
CA SER A 70 -36.51 8.87 -13.60
C SER A 70 -37.41 8.65 -12.39
N CYS A 71 -36.83 8.40 -11.21
CA CYS A 71 -37.60 8.26 -9.98
C CYS A 71 -38.07 9.62 -9.46
N TYR A 72 -37.28 10.68 -9.63
CA TYR A 72 -37.70 12.04 -9.31
C TYR A 72 -38.87 12.50 -10.19
N ASP A 73 -38.82 12.24 -11.49
CA ASP A 73 -39.92 12.55 -12.40
C ASP A 73 -41.20 11.78 -12.03
N SER A 74 -41.04 10.55 -11.54
CA SER A 74 -42.16 9.74 -11.04
C SER A 74 -42.71 10.32 -9.74
N GLU A 75 -41.84 10.76 -8.84
CA GLU A 75 -42.19 11.42 -7.57
C GLU A 75 -42.96 12.73 -7.80
N GLN A 76 -42.57 13.52 -8.80
CA GLN A 76 -43.26 14.77 -9.16
C GLN A 76 -44.66 14.55 -9.74
N ARG A 77 -45.01 13.32 -10.14
CA ARG A 77 -46.36 12.98 -10.62
C ARG A 77 -47.28 12.50 -9.50
N LEU A 78 -46.74 12.20 -8.32
CA LEU A 78 -47.52 11.81 -7.16
C LEU A 78 -48.26 13.01 -6.55
N GLU A 79 -49.38 12.71 -5.90
CA GLU A 79 -50.09 13.70 -5.07
C GLU A 79 -49.18 14.17 -3.94
N GLU A 80 -49.32 15.43 -3.50
CA GLU A 80 -48.43 16.05 -2.52
C GLU A 80 -48.30 15.24 -1.21
N LYS A 81 -49.37 14.55 -0.79
CA LYS A 81 -49.41 13.67 0.39
C LYS A 81 -48.65 12.35 0.23
N GLU A 82 -48.39 11.92 -1.01
CA GLU A 82 -47.73 10.66 -1.35
C GLU A 82 -46.25 10.87 -1.69
N ARG A 83 -45.83 12.14 -1.84
CA ARG A 83 -44.43 12.50 -2.08
C ARG A 83 -43.59 12.29 -0.84
N HIS A 84 -42.31 12.02 -1.06
CA HIS A 84 -41.31 11.99 -0.02
C HIS A 84 -41.33 13.30 0.80
N PRO A 85 -41.50 13.23 2.13
CA PRO A 85 -41.64 12.03 2.96
C PRO A 85 -43.11 11.61 3.12
N SER A 86 -43.47 10.42 2.63
CA SER A 86 -44.85 9.88 2.61
C SER A 86 -45.53 9.73 3.99
N ASN A 87 -44.79 9.90 5.11
CA ASN A 87 -45.27 9.69 6.48
C ASN A 87 -45.13 10.93 7.39
N SER A 88 -44.77 12.11 6.87
CA SER A 88 -44.67 13.34 7.67
C SER A 88 -45.56 14.45 7.11
N ARG A 89 -45.97 15.41 7.96
CA ARG A 89 -46.62 16.66 7.53
C ARG A 89 -45.65 17.63 6.86
N ASP A 90 -44.35 17.35 6.95
CA ASP A 90 -43.30 18.20 6.41
C ASP A 90 -42.93 17.79 4.98
N LEU A 91 -42.91 18.75 4.06
CA LEU A 91 -42.47 18.53 2.68
C LEU A 91 -40.94 18.61 2.61
N HIS A 92 -40.30 17.53 2.17
CA HIS A 92 -38.85 17.52 1.96
C HIS A 92 -38.52 17.86 0.50
N VAL A 93 -37.79 18.94 0.31
CA VAL A 93 -37.32 19.35 -1.02
C VAL A 93 -36.10 18.53 -1.43
N LEU A 94 -36.20 17.88 -2.59
CA LEU A 94 -35.09 17.17 -3.22
C LEU A 94 -34.25 18.14 -4.06
N HIS A 95 -32.94 18.08 -3.88
CA HIS A 95 -31.99 18.97 -4.55
C HIS A 95 -31.21 18.19 -5.62
N PRO A 96 -31.08 18.71 -6.85
CA PRO A 96 -30.30 18.07 -7.89
C PRO A 96 -28.81 18.19 -7.58
N VAL A 97 -28.10 17.07 -7.66
CA VAL A 97 -26.64 17.00 -7.61
C VAL A 97 -26.19 16.29 -8.88
N ASP A 98 -25.43 16.98 -9.73
CA ASP A 98 -24.90 16.38 -10.95
C ASP A 98 -23.98 15.20 -10.60
N ILE A 99 -24.17 14.08 -11.28
CA ILE A 99 -23.30 12.92 -11.16
C ILE A 99 -22.07 13.22 -12.01
N VAL A 100 -21.12 13.93 -11.41
CA VAL A 100 -19.77 14.09 -11.95
C VAL A 100 -19.12 12.72 -11.89
N GLY A 101 -18.66 12.22 -13.04
CA GLY A 101 -17.95 10.94 -13.12
C GLY A 101 -16.73 10.91 -12.18
N VAL A 102 -16.08 9.75 -12.09
CA VAL A 102 -14.83 9.63 -11.33
C VAL A 102 -13.81 10.62 -11.94
N PRO A 103 -13.17 11.50 -11.14
CA PRO A 103 -12.15 12.41 -11.63
C PRO A 103 -11.09 11.66 -12.45
N GLU A 104 -10.64 12.24 -13.57
CA GLU A 104 -9.61 11.62 -14.42
C GLU A 104 -8.27 11.40 -13.70
N ASP A 105 -8.00 12.20 -12.66
CA ASP A 105 -6.77 12.16 -11.88
C ASP A 105 -7.04 11.71 -10.44
N THR A 106 -6.68 10.47 -10.12
CA THR A 106 -6.66 9.93 -8.75
C THR A 106 -5.32 10.24 -8.08
N LYS A 107 -4.81 11.47 -8.22
CA LYS A 107 -3.64 11.90 -7.47
C LYS A 107 -4.00 11.90 -5.99
N ASP A 108 -3.49 10.88 -5.31
CA ASP A 108 -3.44 10.85 -3.87
C ASP A 108 -2.69 12.10 -3.40
N ARG A 109 -3.39 12.94 -2.63
CA ARG A 109 -2.84 14.17 -2.07
C ARG A 109 -2.07 13.88 -0.79
N ASP A 110 -2.22 12.69 -0.23
CA ASP A 110 -1.53 12.29 0.98
C ASP A 110 -0.08 11.95 0.66
N ASP A 111 0.81 12.28 1.59
CA ASP A 111 2.21 11.91 1.49
C ASP A 111 2.35 10.38 1.51
N VAL A 112 3.33 9.87 0.76
CA VAL A 112 3.63 8.43 0.76
C VAL A 112 4.11 8.02 2.15
N LEU A 113 3.25 7.32 2.90
CA LEU A 113 3.61 6.69 4.17
C LEU A 113 4.49 5.46 3.91
N GLU A 114 5.80 5.61 4.11
CA GLU A 114 6.75 4.49 4.07
C GLU A 114 6.98 3.94 5.48
N CYS A 115 6.70 2.65 5.69
CA CYS A 115 6.95 1.97 6.95
C CYS A 115 7.63 0.62 6.69
N GLU A 116 8.79 0.38 7.31
CA GLU A 116 9.67 -0.76 7.02
C GLU A 116 9.00 -2.12 7.27
N PHE A 117 8.01 -2.16 8.17
CA PHE A 117 7.21 -3.36 8.40
C PHE A 117 6.34 -3.75 7.21
N PHE A 118 5.98 -2.80 6.34
CA PHE A 118 5.13 -3.06 5.17
C PHE A 118 5.91 -3.18 3.86
N ASP A 119 7.22 -2.93 3.88
CA ASP A 119 8.08 -3.04 2.69
C ASP A 119 8.17 -4.48 2.17
N THR A 120 8.14 -5.46 3.08
CA THR A 120 8.19 -6.88 2.73
C THR A 120 7.22 -7.69 3.57
N ARG A 121 6.72 -8.78 2.98
CA ARG A 121 5.91 -9.78 3.69
C ARG A 121 6.61 -10.29 4.96
N GLN A 122 7.92 -10.52 4.90
CA GLN A 122 8.67 -11.06 6.03
C GLN A 122 8.69 -10.08 7.19
N ALA A 123 8.93 -8.80 6.93
CA ALA A 123 8.92 -7.76 7.97
C ALA A 123 7.54 -7.64 8.64
N PHE A 124 6.46 -7.68 7.85
CA PHE A 124 5.09 -7.65 8.38
C PHE A 124 4.78 -8.89 9.23
N LEU A 125 5.22 -10.08 8.78
CA LEU A 125 5.04 -11.31 9.54
C LEU A 125 5.84 -11.29 10.84
N SER A 126 7.07 -10.81 10.82
CA SER A 126 7.89 -10.65 12.04
C SER A 126 7.23 -9.69 13.04
N LEU A 127 6.65 -8.57 12.57
CA LEU A 127 5.84 -7.67 13.41
C LEU A 127 4.66 -8.41 14.05
N CYS A 128 3.87 -9.11 13.23
CA CYS A 128 2.69 -9.84 13.70
C CYS A 128 3.06 -10.95 14.69
N GLN A 129 4.12 -11.71 14.42
CA GLN A 129 4.57 -12.82 15.26
C GLN A 129 5.12 -12.33 16.59
N GLY A 130 6.00 -11.32 16.57
CA GLY A 130 6.62 -10.81 17.80
C GLY A 130 5.68 -10.03 18.70
N ASN A 131 4.56 -9.50 18.17
CA ASN A 131 3.51 -8.86 18.98
C ASN A 131 2.26 -9.72 19.15
N HIS A 132 2.30 -10.99 18.74
CA HIS A 132 1.17 -11.92 18.83
C HIS A 132 -0.14 -11.38 18.23
N TYR A 133 -0.06 -10.67 17.10
CA TYR A 133 -1.23 -10.18 16.39
C TYR A 133 -2.02 -11.35 15.81
N GLN A 134 -3.28 -11.44 16.23
CA GLN A 134 -4.19 -12.54 15.90
C GLN A 134 -5.40 -12.01 15.11
N TYR A 135 -5.91 -12.86 14.21
CA TYR A 135 -7.04 -12.57 13.31
C TYR A 135 -8.10 -13.67 13.32
N ASP A 136 -8.04 -14.58 14.29
CA ASP A 136 -8.95 -15.70 14.49
C ASP A 136 -10.34 -15.27 14.99
N THR A 137 -10.41 -14.17 15.73
CA THR A 137 -11.68 -13.58 16.20
C THR A 137 -11.81 -12.12 15.79
N LEU A 138 -13.04 -11.63 15.63
CA LEU A 138 -13.30 -10.23 15.27
C LEU A 138 -12.67 -9.24 16.26
N ARG A 139 -12.72 -9.56 17.56
CA ARG A 139 -12.11 -8.72 18.61
C ARG A 139 -10.60 -8.61 18.42
N ARG A 140 -9.92 -9.73 18.22
CA ARG A 140 -8.46 -9.78 18.02
C ARG A 140 -8.07 -9.11 16.69
N ALA A 141 -8.82 -9.36 15.62
CA ALA A 141 -8.59 -8.72 14.33
C ALA A 141 -8.69 -7.18 14.40
N LYS A 142 -9.68 -6.64 15.12
CA LYS A 142 -9.81 -5.19 15.35
C LYS A 142 -8.60 -4.62 16.10
N HIS A 143 -8.19 -5.27 17.18
CA HIS A 143 -7.02 -4.85 17.96
C HIS A 143 -5.72 -4.91 17.14
N SER A 144 -5.46 -6.04 16.48
CA SER A 144 -4.30 -6.24 15.62
C SER A 144 -4.24 -5.19 14.50
N SER A 145 -5.38 -4.92 13.84
CA SER A 145 -5.45 -3.90 12.77
C SER A 145 -5.23 -2.49 13.32
N MET A 146 -5.78 -2.17 14.50
CA MET A 146 -5.57 -0.90 15.18
C MET A 146 -4.09 -0.70 15.53
N MET A 147 -3.41 -1.73 16.04
CA MET A 147 -1.98 -1.66 16.37
C MET A 147 -1.10 -1.52 15.12
N VAL A 148 -1.45 -2.21 14.04
CA VAL A 148 -0.79 -2.07 12.74
C VAL A 148 -0.94 -0.63 12.21
N LEU A 149 -2.13 -0.02 12.32
CA LEU A 149 -2.36 1.38 11.98
C LEU A 149 -1.58 2.33 12.91
N TYR A 150 -1.51 2.03 14.21
CA TYR A 150 -0.72 2.80 15.16
C TYR A 150 0.75 2.84 14.75
N HIS A 151 1.36 1.70 14.38
CA HIS A 151 2.75 1.66 13.89
C HIS A 151 2.94 2.30 12.52
N LEU A 152 1.90 2.36 11.68
CA LEU A 152 1.93 3.10 10.41
C LEU A 152 2.00 4.61 10.63
N HIS A 153 1.21 5.12 11.58
CA HIS A 153 1.16 6.55 11.91
C HIS A 153 2.25 6.99 12.90
N ASN A 154 2.83 6.05 13.65
CA ASN A 154 3.91 6.28 14.61
C ASN A 154 5.11 5.38 14.28
N PRO A 155 5.80 5.60 13.15
CA PRO A 155 6.91 4.75 12.70
C PRO A 155 8.13 4.78 13.64
N THR A 156 8.08 5.61 14.67
CA THR A 156 9.13 5.83 15.65
C THR A 156 8.86 5.12 16.97
N ALA A 157 7.64 4.60 17.14
CA ALA A 157 7.26 3.83 18.31
C ALA A 157 7.94 2.45 18.26
N PRO A 158 8.47 1.94 19.38
CA PRO A 158 9.08 0.62 19.41
C PRO A 158 8.04 -0.44 19.02
N ALA A 159 8.35 -1.20 17.98
CA ALA A 159 7.49 -2.24 17.46
C ALA A 159 7.58 -3.54 18.25
N PHE A 160 8.57 -3.67 19.13
CA PHE A 160 8.72 -4.81 20.03
C PHE A 160 9.04 -4.23 21.41
N VAL A 161 8.19 -4.51 22.37
CA VAL A 161 8.38 -4.05 23.74
C VAL A 161 9.09 -5.17 24.50
N THR A 162 10.26 -4.87 25.05
CA THR A 162 11.02 -5.82 25.86
C THR A 162 10.46 -5.79 27.29
N THR A 163 10.09 -6.93 27.85
CA THR A 163 9.58 -7.03 29.23
C THR A 163 10.70 -7.39 30.20
N CYS A 164 10.64 -6.87 31.42
CA CYS A 164 11.59 -7.19 32.49
C CYS A 164 11.36 -8.60 33.04
N ASN A 165 12.39 -9.46 33.01
CA ASN A 165 12.29 -10.83 33.52
C ASN A 165 12.12 -10.93 35.06
N ILE A 166 12.24 -9.81 35.80
CA ILE A 166 12.05 -9.77 37.26
C ILE A 166 10.64 -9.29 37.62
N CYS A 167 10.18 -8.18 37.04
CA CYS A 167 8.89 -7.57 37.39
C CYS A 167 7.79 -7.71 36.33
N ASN A 168 8.11 -8.29 35.17
CA ASN A 168 7.23 -8.46 34.00
C ASN A 168 6.64 -7.16 33.41
N ASN A 169 7.07 -6.00 33.89
CA ASN A 169 6.70 -4.72 33.30
C ASN A 169 7.52 -4.45 32.03
N ASP A 170 6.93 -3.70 31.12
CA ASP A 170 7.60 -3.18 29.94
C ASP A 170 8.83 -2.35 30.32
N ILE A 171 9.95 -2.65 29.68
CA ILE A 171 11.20 -1.90 29.85
C ILE A 171 11.14 -0.72 28.89
N GLU A 172 11.15 0.48 29.46
CA GLU A 172 11.27 1.72 28.68
C GLU A 172 12.57 1.74 27.87
N ALA A 173 12.48 2.26 26.63
CA ALA A 173 13.61 2.30 25.71
C ALA A 173 14.82 3.02 26.34
N GLY A 174 15.98 2.35 26.39
CA GLY A 174 17.22 2.89 26.98
C GLY A 174 17.35 2.76 28.49
N GLN A 175 16.35 2.19 29.17
CA GLN A 175 16.39 1.91 30.60
C GLN A 175 16.47 0.41 30.92
N GLY A 176 17.05 -0.37 30.00
CA GLY A 176 17.17 -1.83 30.08
C GLY A 176 18.61 -2.31 30.25
N TRP A 177 18.76 -3.41 30.98
CA TRP A 177 20.02 -4.12 31.14
C TRP A 177 19.86 -5.53 30.61
N ARG A 178 20.76 -5.97 29.73
CA ARG A 178 20.70 -7.28 29.08
C ARG A 178 21.91 -8.13 29.45
N CYS A 179 21.68 -9.43 29.58
CA CYS A 179 22.74 -10.42 29.59
C CYS A 179 23.11 -10.81 28.15
N GLU A 180 24.39 -10.71 27.77
CA GLU A 180 24.84 -11.13 26.43
C GLU A 180 25.06 -12.65 26.33
N GLU A 181 25.14 -13.33 27.47
CA GLU A 181 25.38 -14.78 27.56
C GLU A 181 24.07 -15.59 27.66
N CYS A 182 23.03 -15.03 28.27
CA CYS A 182 21.72 -15.67 28.40
C CYS A 182 20.75 -15.14 27.33
N PRO A 183 20.12 -16.02 26.53
CA PRO A 183 19.04 -15.61 25.63
C PRO A 183 17.89 -14.97 26.41
N ASP A 184 17.40 -13.83 25.93
CA ASP A 184 16.17 -13.17 26.39
C ASP A 184 16.10 -12.86 27.90
N PHE A 185 17.25 -12.54 28.51
CA PHE A 185 17.30 -12.06 29.89
C PHE A 185 17.56 -10.54 29.93
N ASP A 186 16.48 -9.80 30.13
CA ASP A 186 16.41 -8.35 30.18
C ASP A 186 15.82 -7.89 31.52
N VAL A 187 16.41 -6.87 32.15
CA VAL A 187 15.89 -6.29 33.39
C VAL A 187 15.79 -4.78 33.28
N CYS A 188 14.72 -4.20 33.83
CA CYS A 188 14.55 -2.74 33.85
C CYS A 188 15.52 -2.09 34.84
N ALA A 189 15.80 -0.80 34.65
CA ALA A 189 16.65 -0.01 35.53
C ALA A 189 16.20 -0.07 37.00
N GLY A 190 14.88 -0.09 37.26
CA GLY A 190 14.36 -0.19 38.63
C GLY A 190 14.68 -1.52 39.32
N CYS A 191 14.64 -2.65 38.60
CA CYS A 191 15.03 -3.95 39.13
C CYS A 191 16.56 -4.09 39.21
N TYR A 192 17.28 -3.55 38.24
CA TYR A 192 18.74 -3.53 38.27
C TYR A 192 19.28 -2.70 39.45
N ASN A 193 18.72 -1.52 39.72
CA ASN A 193 19.18 -0.66 40.81
C ASN A 193 18.89 -1.25 42.21
N LYS A 194 17.89 -2.13 42.34
CA LYS A 194 17.55 -2.78 43.61
C LYS A 194 18.53 -3.89 43.96
N ASP A 195 18.82 -4.77 43.00
CA ASP A 195 19.58 -5.99 43.26
C ASP A 195 20.94 -6.02 42.57
N GLY A 196 21.31 -5.00 41.78
CA GLY A 196 22.56 -4.93 41.01
C GLY A 196 22.74 -6.04 39.97
N GLY A 197 21.69 -6.81 39.69
CA GLY A 197 21.79 -8.08 38.96
C GLY A 197 22.36 -9.24 39.77
N ALA A 198 22.46 -9.13 41.10
CA ALA A 198 23.06 -10.16 41.98
C ALA A 198 22.37 -11.53 41.90
N ASN A 199 21.10 -11.56 41.53
CA ASN A 199 20.34 -12.79 41.31
C ASN A 199 20.57 -13.42 39.92
N HIS A 200 21.44 -12.83 39.09
CA HIS A 200 21.83 -13.36 37.79
C HIS A 200 23.35 -13.59 37.73
N ARG A 201 23.75 -14.78 37.27
CA ARG A 201 25.15 -15.24 37.35
C ARG A 201 26.09 -14.54 36.36
N HIS A 202 25.57 -13.94 35.29
CA HIS A 202 26.34 -13.21 34.29
C HIS A 202 26.23 -11.70 34.48
N LYS A 203 27.26 -10.98 34.05
CA LYS A 203 27.26 -9.52 34.13
C LYS A 203 26.24 -8.95 33.15
N LEU A 204 25.34 -8.13 33.67
CA LEU A 204 24.39 -7.40 32.84
C LEU A 204 25.07 -6.17 32.26
N THR A 205 24.95 -5.99 30.95
CA THR A 205 25.41 -4.80 30.24
C THR A 205 24.24 -3.84 30.11
N ASN A 206 24.44 -2.55 30.41
CA ASN A 206 23.46 -1.54 30.06
C ASN A 206 23.29 -1.57 28.55
N HIS A 207 22.07 -1.70 28.07
CA HIS A 207 21.77 -1.35 26.69
C HIS A 207 21.42 0.13 26.72
N PRO A 208 22.40 1.04 26.52
CA PRO A 208 22.03 2.42 26.26
C PRO A 208 21.12 2.39 25.05
N CYS A 209 20.10 3.26 25.06
CA CYS A 209 19.51 3.71 23.83
C CYS A 209 20.64 4.42 23.07
N VAL A 210 21.51 3.66 22.40
CA VAL A 210 21.96 4.11 21.10
C VAL A 210 20.65 4.31 20.39
N ASP A 211 20.34 5.57 20.10
CA ASP A 211 19.16 5.97 19.37
C ASP A 211 19.29 5.40 17.96
N ARG A 212 19.25 4.07 17.84
CA ARG A 212 19.20 3.32 16.60
C ARG A 212 18.03 3.85 15.81
N ASN A 213 17.00 4.39 16.45
CA ASN A 213 15.84 4.95 15.81
C ASN A 213 16.13 6.34 15.19
N ALA A 214 16.81 7.28 15.86
CA ALA A 214 17.21 8.56 15.27
C ALA A 214 18.39 8.42 14.30
N GLN A 215 19.42 7.65 14.63
CA GLN A 215 20.50 7.34 13.69
C GLN A 215 20.00 6.57 12.48
N ASN A 216 19.07 5.60 12.62
CA ASN A 216 18.47 4.94 11.47
C ASN A 216 17.55 5.89 10.70
N LYS A 217 16.81 6.80 11.34
CA LYS A 217 16.01 7.82 10.65
C LYS A 217 16.88 8.77 9.83
N GLU A 218 17.91 9.34 10.42
CA GLU A 218 18.84 10.25 9.72
C GLU A 218 19.59 9.50 8.62
N ALA A 219 20.12 8.30 8.91
CA ALA A 219 20.77 7.47 7.89
C ALA A 219 19.80 7.00 6.79
N ARG A 220 18.54 6.74 7.12
CA ARG A 220 17.47 6.40 6.15
C ARG A 220 17.10 7.61 5.30
N GLN A 221 16.91 8.77 5.92
CA GLN A 221 16.61 10.02 5.22
C GLN A 221 17.76 10.42 4.31
N MET A 222 19.01 10.27 4.76
CA MET A 222 20.21 10.47 3.95
C MET A 222 20.27 9.48 2.77
N ARG A 223 19.97 8.19 2.98
CA ARG A 223 19.89 7.20 1.89
C ARG A 223 18.79 7.54 0.88
N ILE A 224 17.61 7.94 1.33
CA ILE A 224 16.49 8.36 0.46
C ILE A 224 16.87 9.61 -0.34
N GLN A 225 17.43 10.62 0.32
CA GLN A 225 17.89 11.84 -0.35
C GLN A 225 18.99 11.52 -1.38
N GLN A 226 19.93 10.66 -1.03
CA GLN A 226 20.99 10.22 -1.95
C GLN A 226 20.42 9.48 -3.15
N ALA A 227 19.45 8.58 -2.94
CA ALA A 227 18.76 7.88 -4.02
C ALA A 227 18.00 8.84 -4.94
N ARG A 228 17.29 9.82 -4.39
CA ARG A 228 16.60 10.87 -5.17
C ARG A 228 17.58 11.68 -6.02
N ARG A 229 18.65 12.20 -5.42
CA ARG A 229 19.70 12.94 -6.14
C ARG A 229 20.32 12.11 -7.27
N MET A 230 20.54 10.82 -7.01
CA MET A 230 21.08 9.89 -8.00
C MET A 230 20.11 9.65 -9.18
N LEU A 231 18.80 9.58 -8.93
CA LEU A 231 17.77 9.48 -9.96
C LEU A 231 17.63 10.78 -10.76
N ASP A 232 17.68 11.93 -10.11
CA ASP A 232 17.65 13.24 -10.79
C ASP A 232 18.86 13.40 -11.71
N LEU A 233 20.04 13.00 -11.23
CA LEU A 233 21.26 13.00 -12.02
C LEU A 233 21.17 12.03 -13.22
N LEU A 234 20.54 10.86 -13.04
CA LEU A 234 20.29 9.90 -14.13
C LEU A 234 19.43 10.52 -15.23
N VAL A 235 18.32 11.16 -14.85
CA VAL A 235 17.40 11.86 -15.76
C VAL A 235 18.11 13.00 -16.47
N HIS A 236 18.87 13.81 -15.72
CA HIS A 236 19.67 14.90 -16.28
C HIS A 236 20.70 14.38 -17.28
N ALA A 237 21.52 13.40 -16.90
CA ALA A 237 22.60 12.88 -17.75
C ALA A 237 22.08 12.30 -19.06
N HIS A 238 20.90 11.66 -19.03
CA HIS A 238 20.24 11.16 -20.23
C HIS A 238 19.70 12.28 -21.14
N LYS A 239 19.14 13.36 -20.57
CA LYS A 239 18.60 14.51 -21.33
C LYS A 239 19.68 15.51 -21.78
N CYS A 240 20.79 15.58 -21.07
CA CYS A 240 21.86 16.56 -21.31
C CYS A 240 22.63 16.23 -22.59
N ARG A 241 22.65 17.16 -23.56
CA ARG A 241 23.39 16.99 -24.83
C ARG A 241 24.81 17.55 -24.79
N THR A 242 25.16 18.35 -23.79
CA THR A 242 26.48 19.01 -23.67
C THR A 242 27.58 18.00 -23.32
N ALA A 243 28.59 17.85 -24.19
CA ALA A 243 29.73 16.96 -23.92
C ALA A 243 30.56 17.43 -22.71
N GLY A 244 30.76 18.74 -22.57
CA GLY A 244 31.43 19.39 -21.44
C GLY A 244 30.47 19.85 -20.35
N CYS A 245 29.56 19.00 -19.87
CA CYS A 245 28.67 19.38 -18.77
C CYS A 245 29.48 19.79 -17.53
N GLN A 246 29.16 20.95 -16.95
CA GLN A 246 29.89 21.49 -15.78
C GLN A 246 29.84 20.51 -14.59
N TYR A 247 28.73 19.80 -14.42
CA TYR A 247 28.55 18.76 -13.40
C TYR A 247 29.44 17.52 -13.69
N PRO A 248 30.43 17.21 -12.84
CA PRO A 248 31.32 16.06 -13.05
C PRO A 248 30.59 14.71 -13.07
N ASP A 249 29.56 14.54 -12.23
CA ASP A 249 28.82 13.29 -12.13
C ASP A 249 27.94 13.03 -13.35
N CYS A 250 27.47 14.09 -14.04
CA CYS A 250 26.78 13.97 -15.32
C CYS A 250 27.72 13.38 -16.39
N ARG A 251 28.96 13.88 -16.47
CA ARG A 251 29.99 13.34 -17.38
C ARG A 251 30.29 11.87 -17.08
N ARG A 252 30.40 11.50 -15.80
CA ARG A 252 30.61 10.11 -15.36
C ARG A 252 29.47 9.18 -15.78
N LEU A 253 28.21 9.58 -15.55
CA LEU A 253 27.04 8.80 -15.96
C LEU A 253 26.93 8.67 -17.48
N LYS A 254 27.23 9.72 -18.25
CA LYS A 254 27.30 9.63 -19.71
C LYS A 254 28.34 8.61 -20.17
N GLY A 255 29.49 8.55 -19.51
CA GLY A 255 30.49 7.51 -19.73
C GLY A 255 29.94 6.09 -19.50
N LEU A 256 29.19 5.88 -18.41
CA LEU A 256 28.53 4.60 -18.12
C LEU A 256 27.50 4.19 -19.18
N PHE A 257 26.69 5.14 -19.67
CA PHE A 257 25.75 4.90 -20.75
C PHE A 257 26.48 4.57 -22.07
N GLY A 258 27.49 5.36 -22.43
CA GLY A 258 28.31 5.11 -23.62
C GLY A 258 29.10 3.81 -23.55
N HIS A 259 29.47 3.34 -22.36
CA HIS A 259 30.01 2.01 -22.18
C HIS A 259 28.94 0.94 -22.39
N ALA A 260 27.79 1.09 -21.73
CA ALA A 260 26.69 0.11 -21.79
C ALA A 260 26.16 -0.10 -23.21
N THR A 261 26.24 0.89 -24.10
CA THR A 261 25.84 0.74 -25.52
C THR A 261 26.82 -0.10 -26.34
N ARG A 262 28.12 0.01 -26.06
CA ARG A 262 29.20 -0.62 -26.85
C ARG A 262 29.75 -1.92 -26.25
N CYS A 263 29.49 -2.18 -24.97
CA CYS A 263 30.02 -3.35 -24.27
C CYS A 263 29.30 -4.64 -24.69
N GLN A 264 30.06 -5.63 -25.18
CA GLN A 264 29.54 -6.94 -25.59
C GLN A 264 29.39 -7.92 -24.42
N LYS A 265 30.21 -7.79 -23.36
CA LYS A 265 30.15 -8.63 -22.15
C LYS A 265 28.84 -8.43 -21.36
N ARG A 266 28.26 -7.22 -21.41
CA ARG A 266 26.99 -6.81 -20.76
C ARG A 266 26.96 -7.10 -19.25
N ALA A 267 25.84 -6.76 -18.61
CA ALA A 267 25.64 -7.06 -17.19
C ALA A 267 25.53 -8.58 -16.93
N ALA A 268 24.85 -9.31 -17.83
CA ALA A 268 24.67 -10.76 -17.74
C ALA A 268 25.99 -11.54 -17.80
N GLY A 269 26.96 -11.10 -18.60
CA GLY A 269 28.30 -11.68 -18.64
C GLY A 269 29.26 -11.14 -17.59
N GLY A 270 28.78 -10.40 -16.58
CA GLY A 270 29.58 -9.97 -15.43
C GLY A 270 30.42 -8.69 -15.62
N CYS A 271 30.07 -7.80 -16.54
CA CYS A 271 30.76 -6.51 -16.66
C CYS A 271 30.34 -5.54 -15.53
N SER A 272 31.29 -5.11 -14.69
CA SER A 272 31.05 -4.25 -13.53
C SER A 272 30.50 -2.85 -13.87
N LEU A 273 30.86 -2.28 -15.02
CA LEU A 273 30.32 -1.00 -15.49
C LEU A 273 28.88 -1.16 -15.97
N CYS A 274 28.57 -2.25 -16.69
CA CYS A 274 27.21 -2.55 -17.13
C CYS A 274 26.29 -2.93 -15.97
N GLN A 275 26.80 -3.66 -14.96
CA GLN A 275 26.07 -3.95 -13.73
C GLN A 275 25.68 -2.66 -12.99
N ARG A 276 26.61 -1.69 -12.87
CA ARG A 276 26.31 -0.38 -12.28
C ARG A 276 25.24 0.38 -13.07
N THR A 277 25.36 0.46 -14.40
CA THR A 277 24.32 1.07 -15.24
C THR A 277 22.98 0.37 -15.08
N TRP A 278 22.98 -0.96 -15.02
CA TRP A 278 21.76 -1.76 -14.84
C TRP A 278 21.08 -1.51 -13.50
N SER A 279 21.82 -1.47 -12.39
CA SER A 279 21.29 -1.17 -11.07
C SER A 279 20.62 0.20 -11.00
N LEU A 280 21.20 1.21 -11.66
CA LEU A 280 20.61 2.56 -11.75
C LEU A 280 19.29 2.55 -12.52
N LEU A 281 19.23 1.83 -13.64
CA LEU A 281 18.02 1.69 -14.45
C LEU A 281 16.94 0.91 -13.70
N GLN A 282 17.29 -0.12 -12.92
CA GLN A 282 16.36 -0.84 -12.07
C GLN A 282 15.77 0.05 -10.97
N LEU A 283 16.60 0.84 -10.29
CA LEU A 283 16.14 1.79 -9.27
C LEU A 283 15.16 2.81 -9.86
N HIS A 284 15.48 3.34 -11.04
CA HIS A 284 14.59 4.23 -11.76
C HIS A 284 13.27 3.55 -12.14
N ALA A 285 13.30 2.35 -12.71
CA ALA A 285 12.09 1.65 -13.15
C ALA A 285 11.10 1.37 -12.02
N ARG A 286 11.59 1.10 -10.80
CA ARG A 286 10.75 0.87 -9.60
C ARG A 286 9.98 2.11 -9.15
N THR A 287 10.57 3.29 -9.31
CA THR A 287 10.03 4.57 -8.79
C THR A 287 9.40 5.44 -9.88
N CYS A 288 9.70 5.16 -11.15
CA CYS A 288 9.21 5.94 -12.28
C CYS A 288 7.71 5.72 -12.49
N LYS A 289 6.92 6.81 -12.50
CA LYS A 289 5.49 6.80 -12.80
C LYS A 289 5.15 7.13 -14.26
N GLU A 290 6.12 7.63 -15.03
CA GLU A 290 5.92 8.04 -16.42
C GLU A 290 5.60 6.85 -17.35
N SER A 291 4.53 6.98 -18.15
CA SER A 291 4.09 5.94 -19.09
C SER A 291 4.97 5.91 -20.34
N LYS A 292 5.37 7.09 -20.85
CA LYS A 292 6.25 7.28 -22.00
C LYS A 292 7.66 7.71 -21.59
N CYS A 293 8.25 6.97 -20.64
CA CYS A 293 9.59 7.28 -20.15
C CYS A 293 10.66 7.09 -21.25
N THR A 294 11.52 8.08 -21.45
CA THR A 294 12.58 8.05 -22.46
C THR A 294 13.85 7.34 -21.99
N ILE A 295 13.99 7.08 -20.68
CA ILE A 295 15.17 6.44 -20.11
C ILE A 295 15.28 5.01 -20.69
N PRO A 296 16.46 4.62 -21.23
CA PRO A 296 16.64 3.33 -21.89
C PRO A 296 16.24 2.17 -20.98
N ARG A 297 15.56 1.17 -21.54
CA ARG A 297 15.14 -0.07 -20.86
C ARG A 297 14.19 0.12 -19.68
N CYS A 298 13.77 1.34 -19.33
CA CYS A 298 12.83 1.59 -18.24
C CYS A 298 11.50 0.85 -18.47
N ARG A 299 10.97 0.87 -19.70
CA ARG A 299 9.71 0.19 -20.05
C ARG A 299 9.82 -1.33 -19.87
N ASP A 300 10.88 -1.93 -20.39
CA ASP A 300 11.11 -3.38 -20.30
C ASP A 300 11.28 -3.82 -18.84
N LEU A 301 12.04 -3.05 -18.07
CA LEU A 301 12.24 -3.29 -16.64
C LEU A 301 10.93 -3.20 -15.86
N LYS A 302 10.09 -2.20 -16.11
CA LYS A 302 8.76 -2.10 -15.51
C LYS A 302 7.87 -3.29 -15.87
N ALA A 303 7.88 -3.72 -17.14
CA ALA A 303 7.10 -4.87 -17.58
C ALA A 303 7.57 -6.16 -16.88
N HIS A 304 8.88 -6.37 -16.79
CA HIS A 304 9.46 -7.50 -16.10
C HIS A 304 9.11 -7.50 -14.60
N LEU A 305 9.24 -6.35 -13.92
CA LEU A 305 8.86 -6.21 -12.51
C LEU A 305 7.38 -6.55 -12.28
N ARG A 306 6.48 -6.05 -13.13
CA ARG A 306 5.04 -6.38 -13.06
C ARG A 306 4.78 -7.87 -13.25
N TRP A 307 5.41 -8.48 -14.25
CA TRP A 307 5.28 -9.90 -14.53
C TRP A 307 5.78 -10.77 -13.36
N THR A 308 6.95 -10.45 -12.80
CA THR A 308 7.49 -11.14 -11.62
C THR A 308 6.57 -10.99 -10.41
N GLN A 309 6.03 -9.79 -10.18
CA GLN A 309 5.07 -9.55 -9.11
C GLN A 309 3.80 -10.39 -9.29
N GLN A 310 3.24 -10.39 -10.51
CA GLN A 310 2.05 -11.16 -10.85
C GLN A 310 2.27 -12.66 -10.65
N GLN A 311 3.40 -13.22 -11.10
CA GLN A 311 3.72 -14.63 -10.86
C GLN A 311 3.87 -14.99 -9.38
N SER A 312 4.52 -14.11 -8.60
CA SER A 312 4.64 -14.29 -7.14
C SER A 312 3.25 -14.32 -6.50
N GLU A 313 2.39 -13.38 -6.89
CA GLU A 313 1.05 -13.27 -6.37
C GLU A 313 0.15 -14.46 -6.77
N SER A 314 0.20 -14.91 -8.02
CA SER A 314 -0.51 -16.10 -8.50
C SER A 314 -0.11 -17.36 -7.72
N ARG A 315 1.19 -17.58 -7.49
CA ARG A 315 1.68 -18.69 -6.66
C ARG A 315 1.17 -18.61 -5.23
N ARG A 316 1.19 -17.41 -4.64
CA ARG A 316 0.65 -17.18 -3.29
C ARG A 316 -0.85 -17.49 -3.23
N ARG A 317 -1.63 -17.01 -4.20
CA ARG A 317 -3.08 -17.25 -4.29
C ARG A 317 -3.38 -18.75 -4.40
N ALA A 318 -2.66 -19.48 -5.25
CA ALA A 318 -2.81 -20.93 -5.37
C ALA A 318 -2.54 -21.65 -4.04
N ALA A 319 -1.48 -21.26 -3.31
CA ALA A 319 -1.16 -21.84 -2.00
C ALA A 319 -2.24 -21.55 -0.94
N VAL A 320 -2.81 -20.34 -0.92
CA VAL A 320 -3.90 -19.99 0.01
C VAL A 320 -5.18 -20.76 -0.32
N ASN A 321 -5.54 -20.86 -1.61
CA ASN A 321 -6.73 -21.60 -2.04
C ASN A 321 -6.62 -23.09 -1.70
N GLU A 322 -5.43 -23.67 -1.85
CA GLU A 322 -5.17 -25.05 -1.45
C GLU A 322 -5.32 -25.25 0.06
N MET A 323 -4.75 -24.34 0.88
CA MET A 323 -4.91 -24.37 2.34
C MET A 323 -6.39 -24.30 2.76
N MET A 324 -7.19 -23.45 2.11
CA MET A 324 -8.62 -23.31 2.40
C MET A 324 -9.41 -24.57 2.01
N ARG A 325 -9.08 -25.22 0.89
CA ARG A 325 -9.68 -26.50 0.49
C ARG A 325 -9.38 -27.61 1.49
N GLN A 326 -8.14 -27.69 1.97
CA GLN A 326 -7.74 -28.68 2.98
C GLN A 326 -8.53 -28.51 4.28
N ARG A 327 -8.66 -27.27 4.77
CA ARG A 327 -9.48 -26.95 5.95
C ARG A 327 -10.96 -27.30 5.77
N ALA A 328 -11.54 -26.98 4.60
CA ALA A 328 -12.93 -27.33 4.31
C ALA A 328 -13.14 -28.86 4.29
N ALA A 329 -12.18 -29.62 3.75
CA ALA A 329 -12.23 -31.08 3.75
C ALA A 329 -12.05 -31.68 5.16
N GLU A 330 -11.27 -31.07 6.04
CA GLU A 330 -11.17 -31.48 7.45
C GLU A 330 -12.46 -31.25 8.24
N VAL A 331 -13.09 -30.08 8.03
CA VAL A 331 -14.39 -29.77 8.65
C VAL A 331 -15.49 -30.71 8.15
N ALA A 332 -15.49 -31.05 6.85
CA ALA A 332 -16.46 -32.01 6.30
C ALA A 332 -16.23 -33.47 6.76
N ARG A 333 -15.07 -33.78 7.31
CA ARG A 333 -14.72 -35.11 7.86
C ARG A 333 -14.93 -35.22 9.38
N SER A 334 -15.24 -34.11 10.05
CA SER A 334 -15.49 -34.04 11.51
C SER A 334 -16.98 -34.01 11.81
#